data_AF-A0AAN7YGC9-F1
#
_entry.id   AF-A0AAN7YGC9-F1
#
_cell.length_a   1.000
_cell.length_b   1.000
_cell.length_c   1.000
_cell.angle_alpha   90.00
_cell.angle_beta   90.00
_cell.angle_gamma   90.00
#
_symmetry.space_group_name_H-M   'P 1'
#
loop_
_entity.id
_entity.type
_entity.pdbx_description
1 polymer ?
#
loop_
_entity_poly.entity_id
_entity_poly.type
_entity_poly.pdbx_seq_one_letter_code
_entity_poly.pdbx_strand_id
1 'polypeptide(L)'
;MLTSKQAPSYGPPTPAYIFRGHQAAIHALHFFASNRYFISGDSDGWIVVWRLITKRPAAVWKAHDGGVMGIKDWQGSSIITHGRDHKLRVWRVRDEDLESLSTRLPVDGAAAEENKQPWLVHSIDVNALNFCAFAICPDIDRTKQAGSETEFPPLLLAAPNGLDNGGVDVFQFPTEQRVSKLQSEKKVNTGMVMSLRLFNSTRLGRLMLVVGYEDGQVAAYTRKNQNVMPAWIWERLMISRPHKQPVLSLDVSPEHDWFITSSADATIVKYSIPSQPTQADQAEKTNDTKHAGQQDLKIRSDGRVFATAGWDKHIRIYSAKTLKELAVLQWHKEGCYAIGFAVVNTSHTSSEDRPCAVVQLNAMERIKQEREDKIHNTHWLVAGSKDGKISLWDIY
;
A
#
# COMPACT_ATOMS: atom_id res chain seq x y z
N MET A 1 -8.31 48.59 -18.13
CA MET A 1 -8.66 47.23 -18.57
C MET A 1 -7.48 46.32 -18.26
N LEU A 2 -7.55 45.60 -17.14
CA LEU A 2 -6.53 44.62 -16.76
C LEU A 2 -6.87 43.32 -17.50
N THR A 3 -6.04 42.97 -18.47
CA THR A 3 -6.12 41.70 -19.20
C THR A 3 -5.85 40.55 -18.24
N SER A 4 -6.88 39.77 -17.94
CA SER A 4 -6.74 38.49 -17.23
C SER A 4 -5.86 37.58 -18.07
N LYS A 5 -4.65 37.27 -17.57
CA LYS A 5 -3.85 36.16 -18.11
C LYS A 5 -4.67 34.88 -17.90
N GLN A 6 -5.24 34.35 -18.98
CA GLN A 6 -5.80 33.00 -18.99
C GLN A 6 -4.72 32.04 -18.50
N ALA A 7 -5.04 31.26 -17.47
CA ALA A 7 -4.18 30.16 -17.04
C ALA A 7 -3.97 29.21 -18.23
N PRO A 8 -2.75 28.67 -18.44
CA PRO A 8 -2.51 27.72 -19.52
C PRO A 8 -3.49 26.57 -19.40
N SER A 9 -4.27 26.36 -20.47
CA SER A 9 -5.12 25.19 -20.67
C SER A 9 -4.21 23.98 -20.83
N TYR A 10 -3.82 23.35 -19.72
CA TYR A 10 -3.17 22.04 -19.78
C TYR A 10 -4.13 21.07 -20.44
N GLY A 11 -3.66 20.36 -21.47
CA GLY A 11 -4.42 19.26 -22.07
C GLY A 11 -4.76 18.18 -21.04
N PRO A 12 -5.58 17.18 -21.41
CA PRO A 12 -5.89 16.08 -20.50
C PRO A 12 -4.59 15.45 -19.99
N PRO A 13 -4.51 15.11 -18.68
CA PRO A 13 -3.30 14.55 -18.11
C PRO A 13 -2.91 13.30 -18.90
N THR A 14 -1.64 13.20 -19.29
CA THR A 14 -1.09 12.04 -19.98
C THR A 14 -0.11 11.30 -19.08
N PRO A 15 -0.06 9.96 -19.15
CA PRO A 15 0.89 9.21 -18.35
C PRO A 15 2.33 9.53 -18.79
N ALA A 16 3.21 9.70 -17.82
CA ALA A 16 4.63 9.92 -18.04
C ALA A 16 5.32 8.68 -18.64
N TYR A 17 4.85 7.48 -18.29
CA TYR A 17 5.33 6.23 -18.86
C TYR A 17 4.31 5.10 -18.72
N ILE A 18 4.40 4.09 -19.59
CA ILE A 18 3.59 2.87 -19.54
C ILE A 18 4.49 1.65 -19.48
N PHE A 19 4.39 0.89 -18.39
CA PHE A 19 5.06 -0.39 -18.24
C PHE A 19 4.18 -1.51 -18.79
N ARG A 20 4.79 -2.36 -19.61
CA ARG A 20 4.17 -3.52 -20.25
C ARG A 20 5.05 -4.72 -19.95
N GLY A 21 4.62 -5.56 -19.01
CA GLY A 21 5.40 -6.72 -18.58
C GLY A 21 4.56 -7.89 -18.12
N HIS A 22 3.35 -7.64 -17.63
CA HIS A 22 2.42 -8.68 -17.21
C HIS A 22 1.42 -8.99 -18.33
N GLN A 23 1.05 -10.27 -18.46
CA GLN A 23 -0.06 -10.70 -19.31
C GLN A 23 -1.39 -10.66 -18.54
N ALA A 24 -1.32 -10.74 -17.22
CA ALA A 24 -2.46 -10.88 -16.32
C ALA A 24 -2.75 -9.60 -15.53
N ALA A 25 -3.89 -9.56 -14.85
CA ALA A 25 -4.36 -8.35 -14.16
C ALA A 25 -3.44 -7.93 -13.02
N ILE A 26 -3.12 -6.64 -12.91
CA ILE A 26 -2.30 -6.11 -11.82
C ILE A 26 -3.15 -5.92 -10.57
N HIS A 27 -2.78 -6.59 -9.47
CA HIS A 27 -3.53 -6.53 -8.21
C HIS A 27 -2.75 -5.91 -7.05
N ALA A 28 -1.42 -5.77 -7.17
CA ALA A 28 -0.62 -5.13 -6.13
C ALA A 28 0.48 -4.25 -6.73
N LEU A 29 0.65 -3.06 -6.15
CA LEU A 29 1.70 -2.10 -6.49
C LEU A 29 2.29 -1.49 -5.22
N HIS A 30 3.61 -1.36 -5.15
CA HIS A 30 4.28 -0.72 -4.01
C HIS A 30 5.60 -0.08 -4.41
N PHE A 31 5.87 1.16 -3.98
CA PHE A 31 7.19 1.76 -4.07
C PHE A 31 8.05 1.33 -2.89
N PHE A 32 9.35 1.15 -3.13
CA PHE A 32 10.30 0.80 -2.06
C PHE A 32 11.69 1.34 -2.36
N ALA A 33 12.62 1.18 -1.41
CA ALA A 33 14.00 1.65 -1.49
C ALA A 33 14.10 3.13 -1.91
N SER A 34 13.39 4.00 -1.17
CA SER A 34 13.34 5.45 -1.43
C SER A 34 12.87 5.82 -2.84
N ASN A 35 11.84 5.15 -3.35
CA ASN A 35 11.29 5.36 -4.70
C ASN A 35 12.24 5.01 -5.87
N ARG A 36 13.40 4.39 -5.62
CA ARG A 36 14.27 3.89 -6.71
C ARG A 36 13.58 2.82 -7.54
N TYR A 37 12.71 2.05 -6.91
CA TYR A 37 11.93 0.99 -7.54
C TYR A 37 10.46 1.06 -7.13
N PHE A 38 9.64 0.44 -7.97
CA PHE A 38 8.35 -0.07 -7.55
C PHE A 38 8.21 -1.52 -7.96
N ILE A 39 7.39 -2.25 -7.24
CA ILE A 39 7.12 -3.66 -7.48
C ILE A 39 5.66 -3.84 -7.86
N SER A 40 5.40 -4.71 -8.84
CA SER A 40 4.07 -5.09 -9.28
C SER A 40 3.85 -6.58 -9.12
N GLY A 41 2.63 -6.93 -8.73
CA GLY A 41 2.15 -8.32 -8.65
C GLY A 41 0.86 -8.52 -9.42
N ASP A 42 0.78 -9.62 -10.17
CA ASP A 42 -0.36 -9.93 -11.03
C ASP A 42 -1.22 -11.11 -10.53
N SER A 43 -2.31 -11.37 -11.26
CA SER A 43 -3.27 -12.45 -10.95
C SER A 43 -2.71 -13.87 -11.15
N ASP A 44 -1.54 -14.02 -11.77
CA ASP A 44 -0.91 -15.31 -12.05
C ASP A 44 0.26 -15.59 -11.09
N GLY A 45 0.45 -14.73 -10.09
CA GLY A 45 1.45 -14.88 -9.03
C GLY A 45 2.84 -14.37 -9.41
N TRP A 46 2.97 -13.67 -10.54
CA TRP A 46 4.24 -13.09 -10.96
C TRP A 46 4.50 -11.76 -10.26
N ILE A 47 5.77 -11.55 -9.94
CA ILE A 47 6.30 -10.30 -9.44
C ILE A 47 7.28 -9.72 -10.45
N VAL A 48 7.18 -8.41 -10.69
CA VAL A 48 8.19 -7.65 -11.43
C VAL A 48 8.62 -6.45 -10.61
N VAL A 49 9.94 -6.32 -10.40
CA VAL A 49 10.57 -5.13 -9.82
C VAL A 49 11.00 -4.22 -10.97
N TRP A 50 10.54 -2.98 -10.94
CA TRP A 50 10.81 -1.98 -11.97
C TRP A 50 11.74 -0.90 -11.45
N ARG A 51 12.81 -0.61 -12.19
CA ARG A 51 13.69 0.53 -11.91
C ARG A 51 13.05 1.81 -12.44
N LEU A 52 12.80 2.77 -11.56
CA LEU A 52 12.07 3.98 -11.94
C LEU A 52 12.91 4.93 -12.81
N ILE A 53 14.25 4.87 -12.71
CA ILE A 53 15.16 5.70 -13.51
C ILE A 53 15.19 5.27 -14.97
N THR A 54 15.44 3.99 -15.20
CA THR A 54 15.60 3.44 -16.56
C THR A 54 14.29 3.01 -17.18
N LYS A 55 13.22 2.91 -16.37
CA LYS A 55 11.92 2.35 -16.75
C LYS A 55 12.01 0.89 -17.25
N ARG A 56 13.01 0.15 -16.78
CA ARG A 56 13.28 -1.25 -17.14
C ARG A 56 13.04 -2.19 -15.95
N PRO A 57 12.73 -3.48 -16.21
CA PRO A 57 12.70 -4.47 -15.14
C PRO A 57 14.09 -4.65 -14.53
N ALA A 58 14.14 -4.79 -13.21
CA ALA A 58 15.33 -5.11 -12.44
C ALA A 58 15.32 -6.57 -11.97
N ALA A 59 14.14 -7.14 -11.70
CA ALA A 59 13.99 -8.56 -11.36
C ALA A 59 12.57 -9.04 -11.70
N VAL A 60 12.46 -10.33 -12.03
CA VAL A 60 11.21 -11.04 -12.35
C VAL A 60 11.27 -12.43 -11.74
N TRP A 61 10.25 -12.81 -11.00
CA TRP A 61 10.09 -14.19 -10.51
C TRP A 61 8.62 -14.51 -10.24
N LYS A 62 8.30 -15.82 -10.20
CA LYS A 62 6.97 -16.30 -9.82
C LYS A 62 6.94 -16.47 -8.30
N ALA A 63 6.34 -15.51 -7.60
CA ALA A 63 6.35 -15.48 -6.15
C ALA A 63 5.29 -16.39 -5.53
N HIS A 64 4.18 -16.63 -6.24
CA HIS A 64 3.05 -17.41 -5.74
C HIS A 64 2.43 -18.28 -6.84
N ASP A 65 1.72 -19.33 -6.43
CA ASP A 65 0.96 -20.20 -7.36
C ASP A 65 -0.43 -19.64 -7.67
N GLY A 66 -0.88 -18.66 -6.89
CA GLY A 66 -2.09 -17.87 -7.12
C GLY A 66 -1.79 -16.38 -7.17
N GLY A 67 -2.78 -15.60 -7.60
CA GLY A 67 -2.63 -14.15 -7.79
C GLY A 67 -2.13 -13.40 -6.56
N VAL A 68 -1.25 -12.44 -6.78
CA VAL A 68 -0.69 -11.57 -5.74
C VAL A 68 -1.74 -10.56 -5.31
N MET A 69 -2.04 -10.52 -4.02
CA MET A 69 -3.09 -9.67 -3.44
C MET A 69 -2.52 -8.43 -2.74
N GLY A 70 -1.30 -8.52 -2.24
CA GLY A 70 -0.69 -7.43 -1.48
C GLY A 70 0.82 -7.51 -1.51
N ILE A 71 1.45 -6.34 -1.53
CA ILE A 71 2.90 -6.17 -1.45
C ILE A 71 3.20 -5.03 -0.48
N LYS A 72 4.15 -5.25 0.44
CA LYS A 72 4.65 -4.22 1.38
C LYS A 72 6.17 -4.31 1.53
N ASP A 73 6.78 -3.16 1.70
CA ASP A 73 8.19 -3.04 2.05
C ASP A 73 8.44 -3.34 3.54
N TRP A 74 9.51 -4.05 3.83
CA TRP A 74 10.06 -4.23 5.17
C TRP A 74 11.45 -3.58 5.21
N GLN A 75 11.44 -2.27 5.47
CA GLN A 75 12.62 -1.40 5.64
C GLN A 75 13.59 -1.32 4.45
N GLY A 76 13.08 -1.40 3.22
CA GLY A 76 13.81 -1.07 2.00
C GLY A 76 14.73 -2.18 1.47
N SER A 77 14.91 -3.28 2.19
CA SER A 77 15.78 -4.40 1.82
C SER A 77 15.05 -5.74 1.69
N SER A 78 13.80 -5.80 2.13
CA SER A 78 12.96 -7.00 2.09
C SER A 78 11.54 -6.66 1.68
N ILE A 79 10.91 -7.56 0.93
CA ILE A 79 9.55 -7.39 0.43
C ILE A 79 8.67 -8.52 0.95
N ILE A 80 7.49 -8.17 1.45
CA ILE A 80 6.48 -9.13 1.88
C ILE A 80 5.40 -9.19 0.79
N THR A 81 5.10 -10.40 0.32
CA THR A 81 4.07 -10.66 -0.70
C THR A 81 3.00 -11.60 -0.16
N HIS A 82 1.75 -11.34 -0.50
CA HIS A 82 0.59 -12.17 -0.15
C HIS A 82 -0.05 -12.73 -1.41
N GLY A 83 -0.18 -14.06 -1.49
CA GLY A 83 -0.80 -14.72 -2.63
C GLY A 83 -2.12 -15.40 -2.29
N ARG A 84 -2.95 -15.61 -3.32
CA ARG A 84 -4.14 -16.48 -3.25
C ARG A 84 -3.82 -17.97 -3.05
N ASP A 85 -2.54 -18.33 -3.00
CA ASP A 85 -2.04 -19.66 -2.62
C ASP A 85 -2.01 -19.87 -1.09
N HIS A 86 -2.68 -19.00 -0.32
CA HIS A 86 -2.74 -19.03 1.15
C HIS A 86 -1.39 -18.84 1.83
N LYS A 87 -0.46 -18.15 1.16
CA LYS A 87 0.89 -17.90 1.70
C LYS A 87 1.23 -16.42 1.74
N LEU A 88 1.90 -16.03 2.81
CA LEU A 88 2.71 -14.82 2.88
C LEU A 88 4.18 -15.21 2.79
N ARG A 89 4.92 -14.56 1.89
CA ARG A 89 6.33 -14.82 1.67
C ARG A 89 7.13 -13.54 1.89
N VAL A 90 8.29 -13.66 2.54
CA VAL A 90 9.24 -12.57 2.74
C VAL A 90 10.46 -12.84 1.88
N TRP A 91 10.78 -11.91 1.00
CA TRP A 91 11.88 -12.00 0.05
C TRP A 91 12.95 -10.96 0.40
N ARG A 92 14.22 -11.37 0.41
CA ARG A 92 15.33 -10.43 0.48
C ARG A 92 15.57 -9.84 -0.90
N VAL A 93 15.47 -8.53 -1.02
CA VAL A 93 15.57 -7.79 -2.29
C VAL A 93 16.48 -6.58 -2.09
N ARG A 94 17.79 -6.82 -2.05
CA ARG A 94 18.81 -5.77 -1.98
C ARG A 94 19.23 -5.33 -3.37
N ASP A 95 19.73 -4.09 -3.48
CA ASP A 95 20.21 -3.54 -4.75
C ASP A 95 21.27 -4.41 -5.42
N GLU A 96 22.19 -4.96 -4.64
CA GLU A 96 23.25 -5.87 -5.09
C GLU A 96 22.72 -7.22 -5.59
N ASP A 97 21.62 -7.73 -5.01
CA ASP A 97 21.07 -9.03 -5.38
C ASP A 97 20.32 -8.96 -6.73
N LEU A 98 19.69 -7.80 -7.01
CA LEU A 98 18.86 -7.57 -8.19
C LEU A 98 19.60 -7.79 -9.51
N GLU A 99 20.89 -7.46 -9.58
CA GLU A 99 21.68 -7.59 -10.81
C GLU A 99 21.83 -9.05 -11.27
N SER A 100 21.71 -10.00 -10.35
CA SER A 100 21.84 -11.43 -10.64
C SER A 100 20.53 -12.13 -11.00
N LEU A 101 19.40 -11.43 -10.90
CA LEU A 101 18.07 -11.99 -11.11
C LEU A 101 17.62 -11.86 -12.56
N SER A 102 16.65 -12.70 -12.94
CA SER A 102 16.08 -12.64 -14.29
C SER A 102 15.34 -11.32 -14.51
N THR A 103 15.48 -10.75 -15.71
CA THR A 103 14.74 -9.56 -16.15
C THR A 103 13.75 -9.87 -17.28
N ARG A 104 13.63 -11.14 -17.66
CA ARG A 104 12.71 -11.59 -18.71
C ARG A 104 11.28 -11.49 -18.20
N LEU A 105 10.46 -10.69 -18.87
CA LEU A 105 9.10 -10.38 -18.41
C LEU A 105 8.14 -11.55 -18.68
N PRO A 106 7.03 -11.68 -17.91
CA PRO A 106 5.99 -12.66 -18.17
C PRO A 106 5.43 -12.61 -19.60
N VAL A 107 5.25 -11.40 -20.16
CA VAL A 107 4.82 -11.22 -21.57
C VAL A 107 5.78 -11.84 -22.59
N ASP A 108 7.06 -11.96 -22.25
CA ASP A 108 8.12 -12.49 -23.12
C ASP A 108 8.36 -14.01 -22.89
N GLY A 109 7.41 -14.69 -22.24
CA GLY A 109 7.46 -16.13 -21.98
C GLY A 109 8.45 -16.50 -20.89
N ALA A 110 8.53 -15.72 -19.81
CA ALA A 110 9.32 -16.10 -18.63
C ALA A 110 8.80 -17.42 -18.03
N ALA A 111 9.70 -18.38 -17.80
CA ALA A 111 9.38 -19.66 -17.16
C ALA A 111 9.81 -19.65 -15.69
N ALA A 112 8.94 -20.16 -14.80
CA ALA A 112 9.20 -20.13 -13.35
C ALA A 112 10.43 -20.98 -12.96
N GLU A 113 10.61 -22.13 -13.61
CA GLU A 113 11.67 -23.10 -13.30
C GLU A 113 13.07 -22.64 -13.75
N GLU A 114 13.14 -21.72 -14.71
CA GLU A 114 14.39 -21.22 -15.27
C GLU A 114 14.93 -19.98 -14.54
N ASN A 115 14.07 -19.28 -13.78
CA ASN A 115 14.41 -17.99 -13.21
C ASN A 115 14.99 -18.14 -11.80
N LYS A 116 16.21 -17.64 -11.61
CA LYS A 116 16.75 -17.39 -10.27
C LYS A 116 15.81 -16.44 -9.53
N GLN A 117 15.33 -16.86 -8.37
CA GLN A 117 14.46 -16.07 -7.50
C GLN A 117 15.26 -15.42 -6.34
N PRO A 118 14.75 -14.33 -5.74
CA PRO A 118 15.35 -13.76 -4.54
C PRO A 118 15.34 -14.76 -3.38
N TRP A 119 16.18 -14.52 -2.36
CA TRP A 119 16.22 -15.36 -1.16
C TRP A 119 14.87 -15.28 -0.42
N LEU A 120 14.19 -16.42 -0.29
CA LEU A 120 12.98 -16.57 0.52
C LEU A 120 13.36 -16.71 2.00
N VAL A 121 13.09 -15.68 2.79
CA VAL A 121 13.45 -15.59 4.21
C VAL A 121 12.40 -16.26 5.09
N HIS A 122 11.12 -15.97 4.84
CA HIS A 122 10.00 -16.49 5.61
C HIS A 122 8.86 -16.92 4.68
N SER A 123 8.11 -17.93 5.09
CA SER A 123 6.88 -18.36 4.40
C SER A 123 5.89 -18.87 5.44
N ILE A 124 4.79 -18.14 5.65
CA ILE A 124 3.74 -18.52 6.60
C ILE A 124 2.40 -18.74 5.88
N ASP A 125 1.60 -19.64 6.42
CA ASP A 125 0.25 -19.89 5.93
C ASP A 125 -0.72 -18.85 6.50
N VAL A 126 -1.53 -18.25 5.63
CA VAL A 126 -2.58 -17.29 5.98
C VAL A 126 -3.82 -17.44 5.13
N ASN A 127 -4.94 -16.90 5.59
CA ASN A 127 -6.15 -16.87 4.78
C ASN A 127 -6.00 -15.92 3.59
N ALA A 128 -6.44 -16.39 2.43
CA ALA A 128 -6.45 -15.62 1.18
C ALA A 128 -7.74 -15.83 0.38
N LEU A 129 -8.77 -16.43 1.00
CA LEU A 129 -10.08 -16.64 0.36
C LEU A 129 -10.83 -15.32 0.14
N ASN A 130 -10.55 -14.34 1.00
CA ASN A 130 -11.11 -13.01 0.94
C ASN A 130 -10.20 -12.07 0.15
N PHE A 131 -10.76 -11.06 -0.52
CA PHE A 131 -10.02 -10.08 -1.34
C PHE A 131 -9.17 -9.09 -0.52
N CYS A 132 -8.95 -9.35 0.77
CA CYS A 132 -8.22 -8.48 1.68
C CYS A 132 -6.73 -8.81 1.70
N ALA A 133 -5.89 -7.82 1.41
CA ALA A 133 -4.46 -7.90 1.66
C ALA A 133 -4.13 -7.83 3.16
N PHE A 134 -2.90 -8.23 3.51
CA PHE A 134 -2.33 -8.04 4.85
C PHE A 134 -1.97 -6.56 5.11
N ALA A 135 -1.80 -6.22 6.38
CA ALA A 135 -1.17 -4.97 6.81
C ALA A 135 0.01 -5.26 7.72
N ILE A 136 0.92 -4.29 7.80
CA ILE A 136 2.10 -4.35 8.65
C ILE A 136 2.26 -3.08 9.44
N CYS A 137 2.90 -3.19 10.60
CA CYS A 137 3.26 -2.07 11.46
C CYS A 137 4.55 -2.41 12.22
N PRO A 138 5.48 -1.46 12.40
CA PRO A 138 6.62 -1.66 13.29
C PRO A 138 6.18 -2.08 14.70
N ASP A 139 6.86 -3.07 15.30
CA ASP A 139 6.66 -3.46 16.69
C ASP A 139 7.52 -2.56 17.59
N ILE A 140 6.98 -1.39 17.96
CA ILE A 140 7.71 -0.39 18.74
C ILE A 140 8.12 -0.91 20.13
N ASP A 141 7.31 -1.78 20.74
CA ASP A 141 7.59 -2.29 22.09
C ASP A 141 8.83 -3.18 22.08
N ARG A 142 8.93 -4.08 21.10
CA ARG A 142 10.13 -4.91 20.92
C ARG A 142 11.29 -4.16 20.32
N THR A 143 11.06 -3.18 19.46
CA THR A 143 12.14 -2.34 18.90
C THR A 143 12.84 -1.55 20.00
N LYS A 144 12.15 -1.19 21.09
CA LYS A 144 12.79 -0.59 22.27
C LYS A 144 13.63 -1.59 23.09
N GLN A 145 13.32 -2.88 23.00
CA GLN A 145 14.00 -3.95 23.76
C GLN A 145 15.16 -4.58 22.98
N ALA A 146 15.00 -4.73 21.67
CA ALA A 146 16.03 -5.14 20.73
C ALA A 146 16.93 -3.92 20.46
N GLY A 147 18.22 -3.99 20.76
CA GLY A 147 19.17 -2.92 20.43
C GLY A 147 19.20 -2.58 18.93
N SER A 148 19.95 -1.54 18.55
CA SER A 148 19.93 -0.95 17.19
C SER A 148 20.49 -1.83 16.05
N GLU A 149 20.84 -3.10 16.30
CA GLU A 149 21.63 -3.94 15.38
C GLU A 149 20.91 -5.24 14.97
N THR A 150 19.59 -5.21 14.75
CA THR A 150 18.88 -6.38 14.19
C THR A 150 18.77 -6.28 12.67
N GLU A 151 19.21 -7.32 11.95
CA GLU A 151 19.06 -7.43 10.49
C GLU A 151 17.59 -7.36 10.05
N PHE A 152 16.71 -7.95 10.87
CA PHE A 152 15.25 -7.93 10.70
C PHE A 152 14.59 -7.25 11.90
N PRO A 153 14.20 -5.97 11.76
CA PRO A 153 13.59 -5.22 12.84
C PRO A 153 12.19 -5.76 13.14
N PRO A 154 11.80 -5.85 14.42
CA PRO A 154 10.52 -6.40 14.83
C PRO A 154 9.32 -5.76 14.11
N LEU A 155 8.46 -6.61 13.54
CA LEU A 155 7.31 -6.19 12.75
C LEU A 155 6.07 -6.97 13.18
N LEU A 156 4.95 -6.28 13.30
CA LEU A 156 3.63 -6.89 13.43
C LEU A 156 2.98 -6.98 12.05
N LEU A 157 2.42 -8.14 11.75
CA LEU A 157 1.68 -8.41 10.53
C LEU A 157 0.25 -8.80 10.88
N ALA A 158 -0.74 -8.10 10.33
CA ALA A 158 -2.15 -8.44 10.46
C ALA A 158 -2.66 -9.05 9.15
N ALA A 159 -3.31 -10.20 9.25
CA ALA A 159 -3.95 -10.87 8.12
C ALA A 159 -5.33 -11.42 8.53
N PRO A 160 -6.27 -11.57 7.58
CA PRO A 160 -7.56 -12.20 7.86
C PRO A 160 -7.40 -13.60 8.46
N ASN A 161 -8.26 -13.96 9.42
CA ASN A 161 -8.21 -15.28 10.06
C ASN A 161 -8.77 -16.37 9.12
N GLY A 162 -8.16 -17.56 9.13
CA GLY A 162 -8.56 -18.69 8.26
C GLY A 162 -9.79 -19.48 8.70
N LEU A 163 -10.22 -19.35 9.95
CA LEU A 163 -11.36 -20.09 10.52
C LEU A 163 -12.52 -19.16 10.94
N ASP A 164 -12.27 -17.86 10.97
CA ASP A 164 -13.20 -16.83 11.42
C ASP A 164 -13.21 -15.70 10.38
N ASN A 165 -14.23 -15.70 9.52
CA ASN A 165 -14.34 -14.80 8.37
C ASN A 165 -14.26 -13.31 8.74
N GLY A 166 -14.81 -12.93 9.91
CA GLY A 166 -14.76 -11.56 10.42
C GLY A 166 -13.57 -11.29 11.36
N GLY A 167 -12.70 -12.28 11.56
CA GLY A 167 -11.55 -12.22 12.45
C GLY A 167 -10.26 -11.82 11.75
N VAL A 168 -9.29 -11.38 12.55
CA VAL A 168 -7.94 -10.99 12.09
C VAL A 168 -6.90 -11.62 13.00
N ASP A 169 -5.92 -12.29 12.42
CA ASP A 169 -4.74 -12.78 13.14
C ASP A 169 -3.61 -11.73 13.07
N VAL A 170 -2.90 -11.56 14.18
CA VAL A 170 -1.69 -10.74 14.24
C VAL A 170 -0.49 -11.61 14.57
N PHE A 171 0.47 -11.60 13.66
CA PHE A 171 1.73 -12.32 13.72
C PHE A 171 2.88 -11.37 14.05
N GLN A 172 3.91 -11.91 14.68
CA GLN A 172 5.10 -11.17 15.04
C GLN A 172 6.30 -11.72 14.28
N PHE A 173 6.94 -10.87 13.49
CA PHE A 173 8.16 -11.18 12.75
C PHE A 173 9.40 -10.64 13.48
N PRO A 174 10.55 -11.32 13.39
CA PRO A 174 10.85 -12.50 12.55
C PRO A 174 10.44 -13.86 13.17
N THR A 175 9.81 -13.88 14.35
CA THR A 175 9.49 -15.14 15.07
C THR A 175 8.37 -15.98 14.47
N GLU A 176 7.60 -15.41 13.53
CA GLU A 176 6.43 -16.03 12.88
C GLU A 176 5.29 -16.44 13.83
N GLN A 177 5.37 -16.07 15.11
CA GLN A 177 4.38 -16.44 16.12
C GLN A 177 3.13 -15.58 15.98
N ARG A 178 1.95 -16.22 16.02
CA ARG A 178 0.68 -15.51 16.19
C ARG A 178 0.55 -15.02 17.63
N VAL A 179 0.56 -13.71 17.82
CA VAL A 179 0.54 -13.05 19.15
C VAL A 179 -0.84 -12.56 19.56
N SER A 180 -1.77 -12.38 18.62
CA SER A 180 -3.13 -11.95 18.93
C SER A 180 -4.11 -12.38 17.84
N LYS A 181 -5.40 -12.46 18.21
CA LYS A 181 -6.52 -12.68 17.30
C LYS A 181 -7.66 -11.73 17.67
N LEU A 182 -8.13 -10.94 16.70
CA LEU A 182 -9.45 -10.33 16.74
C LEU A 182 -10.48 -11.37 16.33
N GLN A 183 -11.50 -11.57 17.15
CA GLN A 183 -12.60 -12.49 16.88
C GLN A 183 -13.82 -11.74 16.37
N SER A 184 -14.56 -12.34 15.44
CA SER A 184 -15.85 -11.80 15.02
C SER A 184 -16.87 -11.81 16.17
N GLU A 185 -17.75 -10.82 16.19
CA GLU A 185 -18.79 -10.72 17.19
C GLU A 185 -19.99 -11.60 16.81
N LYS A 186 -20.35 -12.57 17.67
CA LYS A 186 -21.47 -13.49 17.40
C LYS A 186 -22.82 -12.81 17.11
N LYS A 187 -23.03 -11.60 17.61
CA LYS A 187 -24.29 -10.85 17.46
C LYS A 187 -24.30 -9.91 16.24
N VAL A 188 -23.14 -9.63 15.64
CA VAL A 188 -23.01 -8.70 14.52
C VAL A 188 -22.46 -9.46 13.33
N ASN A 189 -23.31 -9.73 12.34
CA ASN A 189 -22.85 -10.36 11.11
C ASN A 189 -22.24 -9.31 10.20
N THR A 190 -20.90 -9.23 10.21
CA THR A 190 -20.12 -8.34 9.34
C THR A 190 -19.76 -8.98 7.99
N GLY A 191 -19.91 -10.30 7.86
CA GLY A 191 -19.31 -11.05 6.75
C GLY A 191 -17.78 -11.08 6.82
N MET A 192 -17.12 -11.25 5.67
CA MET A 192 -15.67 -11.35 5.58
C MET A 192 -14.95 -10.01 5.86
N VAL A 193 -13.72 -10.08 6.36
CA VAL A 193 -12.79 -8.94 6.34
C VAL A 193 -12.40 -8.64 4.89
N MET A 194 -12.61 -7.41 4.43
CA MET A 194 -12.37 -6.99 3.04
C MET A 194 -11.21 -6.01 2.89
N SER A 195 -10.96 -5.21 3.92
CA SER A 195 -9.78 -4.34 3.98
C SER A 195 -9.34 -4.15 5.43
N LEU A 196 -8.04 -3.99 5.66
CA LEU A 196 -7.50 -3.76 7.00
C LEU A 196 -6.24 -2.88 6.99
N ARG A 197 -6.00 -2.17 8.10
CA ARG A 197 -4.74 -1.48 8.40
C ARG A 197 -4.38 -1.63 9.87
N LEU A 198 -3.10 -1.89 10.11
CA LEU A 198 -2.47 -1.94 11.42
C LEU A 198 -1.47 -0.78 11.51
N PHE A 199 -1.51 0.00 12.58
CA PHE A 199 -0.61 1.14 12.75
C PHE A 199 -0.48 1.54 14.21
N ASN A 200 0.63 2.17 14.58
CA ASN A 200 0.78 2.81 15.88
C ASN A 200 0.31 4.26 15.77
N SER A 201 -0.77 4.62 16.47
CA SER A 201 -1.25 6.00 16.45
C SER A 201 -0.29 6.90 17.21
N THR A 202 0.35 7.83 16.50
CA THR A 202 1.28 8.82 17.09
C THR A 202 0.56 9.68 18.14
N ARG A 203 -0.67 10.11 17.82
CA ARG A 203 -1.50 10.94 18.71
C ARG A 203 -1.93 10.19 19.98
N LEU A 204 -2.26 8.91 19.88
CA LEU A 204 -2.81 8.13 21.00
C LEU A 204 -1.77 7.26 21.72
N GLY A 205 -0.56 7.11 21.17
CA GLY A 205 0.52 6.30 21.74
C GLY A 205 0.18 4.81 21.84
N ARG A 206 -0.69 4.28 20.96
CA ARG A 206 -1.17 2.89 21.05
C ARG A 206 -1.37 2.26 19.67
N LEU A 207 -1.27 0.93 19.65
CA LEU A 207 -1.50 0.11 18.46
C LEU A 207 -2.99 0.09 18.12
N MET A 208 -3.29 0.39 16.86
CA MET A 208 -4.62 0.50 16.29
C MET A 208 -4.78 -0.50 15.14
N LEU A 209 -5.97 -1.08 15.04
CA LEU A 209 -6.40 -1.92 13.93
C LEU A 209 -7.72 -1.37 13.38
N VAL A 210 -7.76 -1.03 12.10
CA VAL A 210 -8.96 -0.61 11.40
C VAL A 210 -9.33 -1.67 10.39
N VAL A 211 -10.61 -2.04 10.34
CA VAL A 211 -11.13 -3.14 9.53
C VAL A 211 -12.38 -2.68 8.79
N GLY A 212 -12.41 -2.92 7.48
CA GLY A 212 -13.57 -2.80 6.62
C GLY A 212 -14.09 -4.19 6.24
N TYR A 213 -15.42 -4.35 6.24
CA TYR A 213 -16.09 -5.64 6.11
C TYR A 213 -16.91 -5.75 4.83
N GLU A 214 -17.33 -6.98 4.52
CA GLU A 214 -18.13 -7.34 3.35
C GLU A 214 -19.52 -6.71 3.35
N ASP A 215 -20.14 -6.56 4.51
CA ASP A 215 -21.47 -5.96 4.63
C ASP A 215 -21.48 -4.42 4.61
N GLY A 216 -20.31 -3.80 4.39
CA GLY A 216 -20.14 -2.35 4.39
C GLY A 216 -19.84 -1.74 5.75
N GLN A 217 -19.71 -2.54 6.82
CA GLN A 217 -19.27 -2.05 8.12
C GLN A 217 -17.79 -1.68 8.13
N VAL A 218 -17.46 -0.69 8.96
CA VAL A 218 -16.11 -0.22 9.25
C VAL A 218 -15.97 -0.14 10.77
N ALA A 219 -14.93 -0.77 11.31
CA ALA A 219 -14.63 -0.77 12.74
C ALA A 219 -13.18 -0.38 13.01
N ALA A 220 -12.96 0.26 14.16
CA ALA A 220 -11.63 0.56 14.67
C ALA A 220 -11.46 -0.05 16.06
N TYR A 221 -10.31 -0.65 16.30
CA TYR A 221 -9.94 -1.34 17.52
C TYR A 221 -8.61 -0.80 18.05
N THR A 222 -8.45 -0.84 19.37
CA THR A 222 -7.17 -0.58 20.04
C THR A 222 -6.72 -1.81 20.81
N ARG A 223 -5.41 -1.99 20.92
CA ARG A 223 -4.82 -3.01 21.79
C ARG A 223 -5.04 -2.66 23.26
N LYS A 224 -5.63 -3.57 24.03
CA LYS A 224 -5.77 -3.51 25.50
C LYS A 224 -4.79 -4.49 26.16
N ASN A 225 -4.33 -4.15 27.38
CA ASN A 225 -3.42 -4.96 28.21
C ASN A 225 -2.08 -5.31 27.53
N GLN A 226 -1.19 -4.32 27.42
CA GLN A 226 0.15 -4.50 26.86
C GLN A 226 1.03 -5.49 27.67
N ASN A 227 0.72 -5.66 28.97
CA ASN A 227 1.63 -6.28 29.94
C ASN A 227 1.31 -7.75 30.30
N VAL A 228 0.34 -8.40 29.64
CA VAL A 228 -0.04 -9.79 29.98
C VAL A 228 -0.04 -10.68 28.73
N MET A 229 0.99 -11.53 28.62
CA MET A 229 0.98 -12.74 27.78
C MET A 229 -0.08 -13.71 28.33
N PRO A 230 -0.83 -14.47 27.50
CA PRO A 230 -0.44 -14.90 26.16
C PRO A 230 -1.20 -14.25 24.98
N ALA A 231 -2.12 -13.31 25.19
CA ALA A 231 -2.83 -12.68 24.08
C ALA A 231 -3.31 -11.27 24.42
N TRP A 232 -2.87 -10.28 23.64
CA TRP A 232 -3.47 -8.95 23.71
C TRP A 232 -4.93 -9.01 23.29
N ILE A 233 -5.79 -8.29 24.02
CA ILE A 233 -7.23 -8.22 23.74
C ILE A 233 -7.49 -6.97 22.91
N TRP A 234 -8.33 -7.09 21.88
CA TRP A 234 -8.78 -5.95 21.08
C TRP A 234 -10.01 -5.31 21.73
N GLU A 235 -9.92 -4.02 22.03
CA GLU A 235 -11.05 -3.21 22.47
C GLU A 235 -11.60 -2.41 21.29
N ARG A 236 -12.87 -2.62 20.96
CA ARG A 236 -13.55 -1.89 19.88
C ARG A 236 -13.79 -0.45 20.29
N LEU A 237 -13.28 0.49 19.49
CA LEU A 237 -13.48 1.91 19.70
C LEU A 237 -14.69 2.46 18.96
N MET A 238 -14.92 2.01 17.73
CA MET A 238 -16.08 2.38 16.92
C MET A 238 -16.47 1.27 15.97
N ILE A 239 -17.74 1.26 15.57
CA ILE A 239 -18.27 0.50 14.45
C ILE A 239 -19.37 1.33 13.80
N SER A 240 -19.39 1.37 12.47
CA SER A 240 -20.39 2.09 11.68
C SER A 240 -20.64 1.33 10.38
N ARG A 241 -21.81 1.51 9.75
CA ARG A 241 -22.11 0.94 8.42
C ARG A 241 -22.29 2.07 7.39
N PRO A 242 -21.20 2.73 6.98
CA PRO A 242 -21.27 3.81 5.98
C PRO A 242 -21.67 3.32 4.58
N HIS A 243 -21.22 2.12 4.22
CA HIS A 243 -21.23 1.62 2.86
C HIS A 243 -22.39 0.64 2.69
N LYS A 244 -22.96 0.61 1.49
CA LYS A 244 -24.03 -0.33 1.12
C LYS A 244 -23.48 -1.63 0.51
N GLN A 245 -22.18 -1.65 0.24
CA GLN A 245 -21.46 -2.74 -0.41
C GLN A 245 -20.09 -2.96 0.26
N PRO A 246 -19.38 -4.06 -0.05
CA PRO A 246 -18.10 -4.40 0.59
C PRO A 246 -17.09 -3.26 0.62
N VAL A 247 -16.43 -3.06 1.76
CA VAL A 247 -15.37 -2.06 1.93
C VAL A 247 -14.07 -2.60 1.30
N LEU A 248 -13.85 -2.27 0.03
CA LEU A 248 -12.76 -2.84 -0.78
C LEU A 248 -11.38 -2.33 -0.40
N SER A 249 -11.26 -1.10 0.08
CA SER A 249 -9.96 -0.57 0.48
C SER A 249 -10.05 0.51 1.54
N LEU A 250 -8.99 0.60 2.34
CA LEU A 250 -8.82 1.62 3.35
C LEU A 250 -7.36 2.04 3.50
N ASP A 251 -7.15 3.31 3.83
CA ASP A 251 -5.83 3.85 4.13
C ASP A 251 -5.89 4.89 5.24
N VAL A 252 -4.77 5.02 5.95
CA VAL A 252 -4.64 5.85 7.15
C VAL A 252 -3.77 7.06 6.82
N SER A 253 -4.09 8.20 7.41
CA SER A 253 -3.27 9.42 7.33
C SER A 253 -1.84 9.17 7.79
N PRO A 254 -0.84 9.89 7.25
CA PRO A 254 0.56 9.80 7.72
C PRO A 254 0.74 10.05 9.22
N GLU A 255 -0.05 10.97 9.80
CA GLU A 255 -0.02 11.29 11.23
C GLU A 255 -0.84 10.32 12.12
N HIS A 256 -1.46 9.31 11.51
CA HIS A 256 -2.28 8.29 12.17
C HIS A 256 -3.40 8.84 13.06
N ASP A 257 -4.08 9.91 12.61
CA ASP A 257 -5.17 10.59 13.31
C ASP A 257 -6.53 10.47 12.60
N TRP A 258 -6.54 10.26 11.28
CA TRP A 258 -7.74 9.97 10.49
C TRP A 258 -7.50 8.87 9.46
N PHE A 259 -8.58 8.31 8.90
CA PHE A 259 -8.49 7.33 7.82
C PHE A 259 -9.63 7.51 6.82
N ILE A 260 -9.47 6.93 5.64
CA ILE A 260 -10.48 6.95 4.57
C ILE A 260 -10.76 5.52 4.12
N THR A 261 -12.03 5.25 3.85
CA THR A 261 -12.52 4.00 3.28
C THR A 261 -13.14 4.24 1.91
N SER A 262 -13.04 3.23 1.04
CA SER A 262 -13.80 3.14 -0.20
C SER A 262 -14.39 1.75 -0.38
N SER A 263 -15.41 1.66 -1.23
CA SER A 263 -16.25 0.49 -1.36
C SER A 263 -16.53 0.16 -2.84
N ALA A 264 -17.11 -1.01 -3.07
CA ALA A 264 -17.72 -1.35 -4.35
C ALA A 264 -18.90 -0.42 -4.68
N ASP A 265 -19.49 0.25 -3.69
CA ASP A 265 -20.45 1.32 -3.93
C ASP A 265 -19.76 2.61 -4.44
N ALA A 266 -20.53 3.70 -4.57
CA ALA A 266 -20.05 4.98 -5.08
C ALA A 266 -19.56 5.93 -3.97
N THR A 267 -19.33 5.47 -2.75
CA THR A 267 -19.07 6.33 -1.59
C THR A 267 -17.64 6.22 -1.07
N ILE A 268 -17.10 7.35 -0.64
CA ILE A 268 -15.83 7.47 0.06
C ILE A 268 -16.12 8.15 1.39
N VAL A 269 -15.67 7.56 2.49
CA VAL A 269 -15.95 8.08 3.83
C VAL A 269 -14.63 8.34 4.57
N LYS A 270 -14.55 9.52 5.18
CA LYS A 270 -13.43 9.94 6.02
C LYS A 270 -13.83 9.87 7.48
N TYR A 271 -12.95 9.30 8.30
CA TYR A 271 -13.15 9.07 9.72
C TYR A 271 -12.11 9.78 10.57
N SER A 272 -12.56 10.35 11.68
CA SER A 272 -11.70 10.69 12.80
C SER A 272 -11.45 9.42 13.63
N ILE A 273 -10.22 9.21 14.09
CA ILE A 273 -9.94 8.12 15.01
C ILE A 273 -10.38 8.56 16.41
N PRO A 274 -11.30 7.85 17.10
CA PRO A 274 -11.73 8.24 18.44
C PRO A 274 -10.67 7.88 19.51
N SER A 275 -10.60 8.67 20.58
CA SER A 275 -9.70 8.42 21.72
C SER A 275 -10.25 7.37 22.70
N GLN A 276 -11.58 7.24 22.77
CA GLN A 276 -12.27 6.29 23.65
C GLN A 276 -13.38 5.55 22.89
N PRO A 277 -13.83 4.39 23.40
CA PRO A 277 -14.98 3.70 22.84
C PRO A 277 -16.20 4.60 22.75
N THR A 278 -16.83 4.63 21.57
CA THR A 278 -18.01 5.44 21.28
C THR A 278 -19.00 4.67 20.43
N GLN A 279 -20.28 4.93 20.65
CA GLN A 279 -21.37 4.45 19.78
C GLN A 279 -21.72 5.47 18.69
N ALA A 280 -21.19 6.69 18.77
CA ALA A 280 -21.44 7.74 17.78
C ALA A 280 -20.65 7.45 16.50
N ASP A 281 -21.29 7.65 15.35
CA ASP A 281 -20.62 7.58 14.06
C ASP A 281 -19.49 8.64 14.00
N GLN A 282 -18.28 8.19 13.66
CA GLN A 282 -17.08 9.02 13.56
C GLN A 282 -16.79 9.44 12.12
N ALA A 283 -17.73 9.21 11.20
CA ALA A 283 -17.66 9.74 9.85
C ALA A 283 -17.68 11.28 9.87
N GLU A 284 -16.56 11.91 9.50
CA GLU A 284 -16.45 13.36 9.39
C GLU A 284 -17.06 13.86 8.09
N LYS A 285 -16.82 13.13 7.00
CA LYS A 285 -17.22 13.51 5.65
C LYS A 285 -17.50 12.28 4.82
N THR A 286 -18.56 12.38 4.02
CA THR A 286 -18.93 11.38 3.03
C THR A 286 -19.01 12.05 1.67
N ASN A 287 -18.35 11.45 0.67
CA ASN A 287 -18.42 11.90 -0.71
C ASN A 287 -19.07 10.81 -1.56
N ASP A 288 -20.16 11.15 -2.25
CA ASP A 288 -20.75 10.31 -3.29
C ASP A 288 -20.06 10.66 -4.62
N THR A 289 -19.14 9.78 -5.02
CA THR A 289 -18.34 9.90 -6.24
C THR A 289 -19.16 9.74 -7.51
N LYS A 290 -20.42 9.28 -7.43
CA LYS A 290 -21.26 8.88 -8.59
C LYS A 290 -20.71 7.72 -9.41
N HIS A 291 -19.61 7.10 -8.97
CA HIS A 291 -18.92 6.04 -9.68
C HIS A 291 -18.69 4.85 -8.73
N ALA A 292 -19.41 3.76 -8.97
CA ALA A 292 -19.23 2.52 -8.21
C ALA A 292 -17.92 1.80 -8.56
N GLY A 293 -17.47 0.91 -7.69
CA GLY A 293 -16.34 0.01 -7.95
C GLY A 293 -14.97 0.63 -7.66
N GLN A 294 -14.80 1.25 -6.49
CA GLN A 294 -13.50 1.79 -6.04
C GLN A 294 -12.67 0.65 -5.43
N GLN A 295 -11.85 -0.02 -6.26
CA GLN A 295 -11.14 -1.23 -5.84
C GLN A 295 -9.99 -0.95 -4.88
N ASP A 296 -9.19 0.08 -5.16
CA ASP A 296 -8.04 0.44 -4.34
C ASP A 296 -8.01 1.93 -4.05
N LEU A 297 -7.50 2.27 -2.86
CA LEU A 297 -7.38 3.63 -2.34
C LEU A 297 -6.04 3.76 -1.63
N LYS A 298 -5.32 4.83 -1.94
CA LYS A 298 -4.06 5.18 -1.26
C LYS A 298 -3.98 6.67 -0.97
N ILE A 299 -3.55 7.01 0.24
CA ILE A 299 -3.23 8.38 0.65
C ILE A 299 -1.77 8.64 0.32
N ARG A 300 -1.45 9.81 -0.26
CA ARG A 300 -0.06 10.21 -0.51
C ARG A 300 0.62 10.50 0.83
N SER A 301 1.92 10.26 0.94
CA SER A 301 2.65 10.35 2.22
C SER A 301 2.69 11.75 2.85
N ASP A 302 2.33 12.80 2.12
CA ASP A 302 2.15 14.17 2.65
C ASP A 302 0.74 14.43 3.22
N GLY A 303 -0.19 13.47 3.08
CA GLY A 303 -1.56 13.56 3.58
C GLY A 303 -2.45 14.57 2.84
N ARG A 304 -1.99 15.17 1.74
CA ARG A 304 -2.72 16.26 1.05
C ARG A 304 -3.74 15.75 0.05
N VAL A 305 -3.41 14.66 -0.64
CA VAL A 305 -4.24 14.03 -1.67
C VAL A 305 -4.33 12.52 -1.45
N PHE A 306 -5.36 11.93 -2.02
CA PHE A 306 -5.47 10.48 -2.15
C PHE A 306 -5.99 10.13 -3.54
N ALA A 307 -5.76 8.89 -3.97
CA ALA A 307 -6.18 8.39 -5.27
C ALA A 307 -7.05 7.15 -5.11
N THR A 308 -7.96 6.94 -6.07
CA THR A 308 -8.76 5.71 -6.17
C THR A 308 -8.61 5.05 -7.54
N ALA A 309 -8.66 3.72 -7.55
CA ALA A 309 -8.63 2.88 -8.75
C ALA A 309 -10.04 2.36 -9.01
N GLY A 310 -10.64 2.77 -10.13
CA GLY A 310 -12.00 2.40 -10.49
C GLY A 310 -12.06 1.22 -11.46
N TRP A 311 -13.08 0.36 -11.28
CA TRP A 311 -13.50 -0.61 -12.30
C TRP A 311 -13.91 0.06 -13.62
N ASP A 312 -14.27 1.33 -13.55
CA ASP A 312 -14.62 2.18 -14.68
C ASP A 312 -13.40 2.73 -15.43
N LYS A 313 -12.26 2.02 -15.42
CA LYS A 313 -10.97 2.31 -16.10
C LYS A 313 -10.28 3.62 -15.70
N HIS A 314 -10.84 4.40 -14.78
CA HIS A 314 -10.30 5.70 -14.39
C HIS A 314 -9.58 5.63 -13.06
N ILE A 315 -8.53 6.45 -12.96
CA ILE A 315 -7.91 6.79 -11.67
C ILE A 315 -8.35 8.19 -11.32
N ARG A 316 -8.85 8.38 -10.09
CA ARG A 316 -9.32 9.68 -9.62
C ARG A 316 -8.47 10.17 -8.48
N ILE A 317 -8.11 11.45 -8.53
CA ILE A 317 -7.34 12.13 -7.49
C ILE A 317 -8.26 13.06 -6.73
N TYR A 318 -8.19 13.02 -5.41
CA TYR A 318 -9.04 13.80 -4.52
C TYR A 318 -8.21 14.58 -3.52
N SER A 319 -8.76 15.70 -3.05
CA SER A 319 -8.24 16.41 -1.89
C SER A 319 -8.57 15.64 -0.61
N ALA A 320 -7.57 15.26 0.19
CA ALA A 320 -7.78 14.55 1.46
C ALA A 320 -8.49 15.41 2.53
N LYS A 321 -8.42 16.74 2.41
CA LYS A 321 -9.09 17.68 3.31
C LYS A 321 -10.57 17.83 2.99
N THR A 322 -10.91 17.95 1.70
CA THR A 322 -12.27 18.30 1.26
C THR A 322 -13.06 17.16 0.64
N LEU A 323 -12.40 16.05 0.30
CA LEU A 323 -12.91 14.93 -0.51
C LEU A 323 -13.40 15.33 -1.91
N LYS A 324 -13.05 16.53 -2.38
CA LYS A 324 -13.36 16.96 -3.75
C LYS A 324 -12.43 16.29 -4.75
N GLU A 325 -13.00 15.86 -5.87
CA GLU A 325 -12.25 15.39 -7.03
C GLU A 325 -11.43 16.55 -7.62
N LEU A 326 -10.13 16.31 -7.81
CA LEU A 326 -9.17 17.28 -8.35
C LEU A 326 -8.83 16.96 -9.80
N ALA A 327 -8.72 15.67 -10.14
CA ALA A 327 -8.37 15.22 -11.48
C ALA A 327 -8.87 13.81 -11.75
N VAL A 328 -9.14 13.53 -13.02
CA VAL A 328 -9.42 12.19 -13.55
C VAL A 328 -8.34 11.83 -14.55
N LEU A 329 -7.61 10.75 -14.29
CA LEU A 329 -6.54 10.26 -15.16
C LEU A 329 -7.13 9.20 -16.10
N GLN A 330 -7.14 9.51 -17.39
CA GLN A 330 -7.81 8.72 -18.42
C GLN A 330 -6.78 8.19 -19.42
N TRP A 331 -6.51 6.88 -19.35
CA TRP A 331 -5.63 6.22 -20.32
C TRP A 331 -5.93 4.73 -20.46
N HIS A 332 -6.20 4.04 -19.35
CA HIS A 332 -6.53 2.62 -19.36
C HIS A 332 -7.83 2.34 -20.11
N LYS A 333 -7.90 1.16 -20.73
CA LYS A 333 -9.07 0.70 -21.48
C LYS A 333 -9.94 -0.27 -20.68
N GLU A 334 -9.39 -0.82 -19.61
CA GLU A 334 -10.01 -1.78 -18.70
C GLU A 334 -9.93 -1.26 -17.26
N GLY A 335 -10.63 -1.91 -16.33
CA GLY A 335 -10.67 -1.52 -14.92
C GLY A 335 -9.28 -1.43 -14.26
N CYS A 336 -9.10 -0.41 -13.44
CA CYS A 336 -7.90 -0.20 -12.63
C CYS A 336 -8.09 -0.83 -11.25
N TYR A 337 -7.10 -1.60 -10.81
CA TYR A 337 -7.24 -2.54 -9.69
C TYR A 337 -6.26 -2.31 -8.55
N ALA A 338 -5.15 -1.62 -8.81
CA ALA A 338 -4.12 -1.36 -7.83
C ALA A 338 -3.51 0.02 -8.07
N ILE A 339 -3.15 0.71 -6.99
CA ILE A 339 -2.48 2.01 -7.03
C ILE A 339 -1.34 2.04 -6.02
N GLY A 340 -0.27 2.77 -6.35
CA GLY A 340 0.81 3.10 -5.40
C GLY A 340 1.26 4.54 -5.55
N PHE A 341 1.41 5.25 -4.43
CA PHE A 341 2.10 6.55 -4.38
C PHE A 341 3.57 6.34 -4.05
N ALA A 342 4.45 7.09 -4.72
CA ALA A 342 5.80 7.30 -4.25
C ALA A 342 5.79 8.16 -2.98
N VAL A 343 6.77 7.96 -2.11
CA VAL A 343 6.94 8.76 -0.89
C VAL A 343 7.41 10.16 -1.27
N VAL A 344 6.67 11.18 -0.85
CA VAL A 344 7.05 12.59 -0.98
C VAL A 344 8.02 12.96 0.14
N ASN A 345 9.19 13.49 -0.23
CA ASN A 345 10.15 14.05 0.72
C ASN A 345 9.65 15.43 1.20
N THR A 346 9.04 15.48 2.37
CA THR A 346 8.58 16.74 2.98
C THR A 346 9.67 17.48 3.75
N SER A 347 10.84 16.86 3.94
CA SER A 347 12.01 17.48 4.55
C SER A 347 12.71 18.43 3.57
N HIS A 348 12.14 19.60 3.34
CA HIS A 348 12.91 20.80 3.01
C HIS A 348 13.63 21.28 4.28
N THR A 349 14.51 20.46 4.85
CA THR A 349 15.68 21.04 5.52
C THR A 349 16.59 21.49 4.40
N SER A 350 16.73 22.81 4.24
CA SER A 350 17.79 23.43 3.45
C SER A 350 19.06 22.61 3.58
N SER A 351 19.56 22.07 2.47
CA SER A 351 20.85 21.41 2.39
C SER A 351 21.99 22.43 2.48
N GLU A 352 21.97 23.29 3.50
CA GLU A 352 23.05 24.27 3.73
C GLU A 352 24.13 23.73 4.67
N ASP A 353 23.89 22.64 5.42
CA ASP A 353 24.87 22.08 6.36
C ASP A 353 25.15 20.57 6.17
N ARG A 354 25.31 20.10 4.93
CA ARG A 354 26.21 18.95 4.71
C ARG A 354 27.57 19.54 4.33
N PRO A 355 28.67 19.19 5.02
CA PRO A 355 29.99 19.49 4.50
C PRO A 355 30.08 18.78 3.15
N CYS A 356 29.93 19.57 2.09
CA CYS A 356 30.02 19.10 0.73
C CYS A 356 31.50 18.78 0.52
N ALA A 357 31.90 17.53 0.80
CA ALA A 357 33.07 17.00 0.15
C ALA A 357 32.80 17.15 -1.35
N VAL A 358 33.47 18.12 -1.98
CA VAL A 358 33.39 18.33 -3.42
C VAL A 358 34.09 17.15 -4.06
N VAL A 359 33.39 16.02 -4.14
CA VAL A 359 33.79 14.90 -4.96
C VAL A 359 33.62 15.41 -6.39
N GLN A 360 34.73 15.48 -7.11
CA GLN A 360 34.74 15.94 -8.49
C GLN A 360 34.14 14.84 -9.38
N LEU A 361 32.80 14.80 -9.40
CA LEU A 361 32.04 13.82 -10.17
C LEU A 361 32.27 14.07 -11.66
N ASN A 362 32.49 12.98 -12.40
CA ASN A 362 32.57 13.08 -13.85
C ASN A 362 31.20 13.47 -14.43
N ALA A 363 31.18 13.94 -15.69
CA ALA A 363 29.96 14.42 -16.33
C ALA A 363 28.83 13.36 -16.36
N MET A 364 29.20 12.07 -16.46
CA MET A 364 28.24 10.97 -16.50
C MET A 364 27.60 10.72 -15.13
N GLU A 365 28.39 10.79 -14.05
CA GLU A 365 27.93 10.68 -12.67
C GLU A 365 27.02 11.83 -12.29
N ARG A 366 27.33 13.06 -12.71
CA ARG A 366 26.45 14.22 -12.51
C ARG A 366 25.08 14.03 -13.17
N ILE A 367 25.06 13.58 -14.43
CA ILE A 367 23.81 13.29 -15.15
C ILE A 367 23.02 12.17 -14.45
N LYS A 368 23.71 11.14 -13.94
CA LYS A 368 23.08 10.07 -13.18
C LYS A 368 22.44 10.59 -11.90
N GLN A 369 23.17 11.41 -11.14
CA GLN A 369 22.69 12.02 -9.90
C GLN A 369 21.49 12.95 -10.16
N GLU A 370 21.56 13.82 -11.18
CA GLU A 370 20.45 14.70 -11.55
C GLU A 370 19.17 13.92 -11.90
N ARG A 371 19.31 12.76 -12.56
CA ARG A 371 18.17 11.87 -12.86
C ARG A 371 17.61 11.23 -11.60
N GLU A 372 18.47 10.82 -10.69
CA GLU A 372 18.08 10.28 -9.38
C GLU A 372 17.33 11.34 -8.58
N ASP A 373 17.88 12.54 -8.43
CA ASP A 373 17.26 13.64 -7.69
C ASP A 373 15.89 14.02 -8.27
N LYS A 374 15.79 14.12 -9.60
CA LYS A 374 14.51 14.37 -10.27
C LYS A 374 13.47 13.34 -9.86
N ILE A 375 13.83 12.06 -9.84
CA ILE A 375 12.88 10.99 -9.53
C ILE A 375 12.46 10.99 -8.07
N HIS A 376 13.37 11.26 -7.14
CA HIS A 376 13.04 11.35 -5.72
C HIS A 376 12.15 12.56 -5.41
N ASN A 377 12.30 13.65 -6.16
CA ASN A 377 11.53 14.88 -5.97
C ASN A 377 10.20 14.91 -6.75
N THR A 378 10.04 14.04 -7.75
CA THR A 378 8.81 13.97 -8.53
C THR A 378 7.75 13.18 -7.76
N HIS A 379 6.52 13.69 -7.74
CA HIS A 379 5.40 13.07 -7.04
C HIS A 379 4.74 11.99 -7.91
N TRP A 380 5.29 10.78 -7.87
CA TRP A 380 4.81 9.69 -8.71
C TRP A 380 3.56 8.99 -8.17
N LEU A 381 2.67 8.65 -9.10
CA LEU A 381 1.58 7.68 -8.92
C LEU A 381 1.70 6.58 -9.96
N VAL A 382 1.65 5.32 -9.53
CA VAL A 382 1.46 4.17 -10.42
C VAL A 382 0.05 3.62 -10.28
N ALA A 383 -0.52 3.17 -11.38
CA ALA A 383 -1.81 2.48 -11.40
C ALA A 383 -1.76 1.29 -12.34
N GLY A 384 -2.26 0.15 -11.86
CA GLY A 384 -2.28 -1.13 -12.55
C GLY A 384 -3.69 -1.49 -13.00
N SER A 385 -3.80 -2.02 -14.21
CA SER A 385 -5.06 -2.36 -14.86
C SER A 385 -5.24 -3.86 -15.02
N LYS A 386 -6.49 -4.27 -15.25
CA LYS A 386 -6.89 -5.64 -15.59
C LYS A 386 -6.15 -6.21 -16.80
N ASP A 387 -5.73 -5.37 -17.73
CA ASP A 387 -5.01 -5.77 -18.96
C ASP A 387 -3.48 -5.93 -18.76
N GLY A 388 -2.99 -5.95 -17.51
CA GLY A 388 -1.58 -6.15 -17.19
C GLY A 388 -0.69 -4.93 -17.43
N LYS A 389 -1.27 -3.79 -17.83
CA LYS A 389 -0.53 -2.54 -18.04
C LYS A 389 -0.47 -1.72 -16.77
N ILE A 390 0.65 -1.02 -16.59
CA ILE A 390 0.86 -0.10 -15.47
C ILE A 390 1.17 1.28 -16.04
N SER A 391 0.38 2.28 -15.64
CA SER A 391 0.59 3.68 -15.99
C SER A 391 1.31 4.42 -14.87
N LEU A 392 2.30 5.24 -15.21
CA LEU A 392 3.01 6.14 -14.30
C LEU A 392 2.59 7.58 -14.58
N TRP A 393 2.27 8.32 -13.52
CA TRP A 393 1.78 9.69 -13.58
C TRP A 393 2.60 10.60 -12.66
N ASP A 394 2.80 11.84 -13.08
CA ASP A 394 3.37 12.91 -12.26
C ASP A 394 2.23 13.77 -11.72
N ILE A 395 2.14 13.94 -10.40
CA ILE A 395 1.00 14.57 -9.71
C ILE A 395 1.46 15.69 -8.78
N TYR A 396 1.36 16.94 -9.24
CA TYR A 396 1.65 18.13 -8.45
C TYR A 396 0.50 18.54 -7.53
#